data_AF-A0A958M5X7-F1
#
_entry.id   AF-A0A958M5X7-F1
#
_cell.length_a   1.000
_cell.length_b   1.000
_cell.length_c   1.000
_cell.angle_alpha   90.00
_cell.angle_beta   90.00
_cell.angle_gamma   90.00
#
_symmetry.space_group_name_H-M   'P 1'
#
loop_
_entity.id
_entity.type
_entity.pdbx_description
1 polymer ?
#
loop_
_entity_poly.entity_id
_entity_poly.type
_entity_poly.pdbx_seq_one_letter_code
_entity_poly.pdbx_strand_id
1 'polypeptide(L)' 'MLTETQITELNAWIKDCCGTPEVLGHYLDLAVEMLFYVEQGTFEQQELQDVVTMLRGLKGILSSNT' A
#
# COMPACT_ATOMS: atom_id res chain seq x y z
N MET A 1 -14.88 -9.94 4.59
CA MET A 1 -13.74 -10.18 5.51
C MET A 1 -12.85 -11.25 4.90
N LEU A 2 -11.53 -11.16 5.09
CA LEU A 2 -10.58 -12.18 4.61
C LEU A 2 -10.76 -13.48 5.41
N THR A 3 -10.52 -14.62 4.76
CA THR A 3 -10.46 -15.93 5.42
C THR A 3 -9.11 -16.12 6.14
N GLU A 4 -9.03 -17.09 7.06
CA GLU A 4 -7.78 -17.42 7.76
C GLU A 4 -6.66 -17.83 6.78
N THR A 5 -7.01 -18.56 5.73
CA THR A 5 -6.07 -18.91 4.65
C THR A 5 -5.53 -17.67 3.95
N GLN A 6 -6.41 -16.73 3.59
CA GLN A 6 -6.02 -15.48 2.92
C GLN A 6 -5.12 -14.60 3.81
N ILE A 7 -5.40 -14.55 5.12
CA ILE A 7 -4.56 -13.83 6.08
C ILE A 7 -3.18 -14.48 6.18
N THR A 8 -3.12 -15.81 6.21
CA THR A 8 -1.86 -16.57 6.28
C THR A 8 -1.01 -16.35 5.04
N GLU A 9 -1.62 -16.45 3.86
CA GLU A 9 -0.96 -16.22 2.57
C GLU A 9 -0.45 -14.77 2.44
N LEU A 10 -1.26 -13.79 2.86
CA LEU A 10 -0.85 -12.39 2.87
C LEU A 10 0.35 -12.15 3.78
N ASN A 11 0.34 -12.69 5.00
CA ASN A 11 1.46 -12.54 5.93
C ASN A 11 2.74 -13.22 5.42
N ALA A 12 2.61 -14.39 4.79
CA ALA A 12 3.74 -15.07 4.16
C ALA A 12 4.32 -14.22 3.02
N TRP A 13 3.46 -13.69 2.15
CA TRP A 13 3.88 -12.81 1.07
C TRP A 13 4.55 -11.52 1.56
N ILE A 14 3.99 -10.87 2.60
CA ILE A 14 4.61 -9.67 3.21
C ILE A 14 6.00 -9.99 3.73
N LYS A 15 6.17 -11.13 4.39
CA LYS A 15 7.46 -11.57 4.92
C LYS A 15 8.47 -11.82 3.80
N ASP A 16 8.07 -12.49 2.72
CA ASP A 16 8.95 -12.80 1.61
C ASP A 16 9.33 -11.57 0.78
N CYS A 17 8.39 -10.64 0.59
CA CYS A 17 8.57 -9.45 -0.24
C CYS A 17 9.24 -8.29 0.53
N CYS A 18 8.83 -8.06 1.77
CA CYS A 18 9.15 -6.85 2.53
C CYS A 18 9.75 -7.14 3.91
N GLY A 19 9.80 -8.40 4.35
CA GLY A 19 10.29 -8.78 5.67
C GLY A 19 9.28 -8.51 6.79
N THR A 20 8.80 -7.27 6.93
CA THR A 20 7.81 -6.88 7.94
C THR A 20 6.71 -5.98 7.39
N PRO A 21 5.52 -5.93 8.01
CA PRO A 21 4.44 -5.01 7.65
C PRO A 21 4.86 -3.54 7.65
N GLU A 22 5.75 -3.13 8.56
CA GLU A 22 6.25 -1.76 8.67
C GLU A 22 7.09 -1.37 7.44
N VAL A 23 7.92 -2.29 6.94
CA VAL A 23 8.72 -2.07 5.73
C VAL A 23 7.80 -1.94 4.50
N LEU A 24 6.73 -2.75 4.42
CA LEU A 24 5.72 -2.56 3.38
C LEU A 24 5.05 -1.19 3.51
N GLY A 25 4.70 -0.77 4.73
CA GLY A 25 4.16 0.57 5.00
C GLY A 25 5.08 1.69 4.50
N HIS A 26 6.39 1.56 4.67
CA HIS A 26 7.38 2.49 4.15
C HIS A 26 7.38 2.55 2.61
N TYR A 27 7.31 1.42 1.92
CA TYR A 27 7.22 1.41 0.46
C TYR A 27 5.91 2.01 -0.06
N LEU A 28 4.80 1.87 0.67
CA LEU A 28 3.54 2.52 0.32
C LEU A 28 3.62 4.04 0.44
N ASP A 29 4.35 4.58 1.42
CA ASP A 29 4.64 6.01 1.49
C ASP A 29 5.45 6.48 0.30
N LEU A 30 6.51 5.75 -0.05
CA LEU A 30 7.33 6.06 -1.22
C LEU A 30 6.49 6.03 -2.51
N ALA A 31 5.59 5.06 -2.66
CA ALA A 31 4.69 5.00 -3.81
C ALA A 31 3.77 6.23 -3.88
N VAL A 32 3.25 6.71 -2.75
CA VAL A 32 2.48 7.96 -2.69
C VAL A 32 3.35 9.16 -3.08
N GLU A 33 4.59 9.23 -2.62
CA GLU A 33 5.54 10.29 -3.00
C GLU A 33 5.85 10.26 -4.50
N MET A 34 6.03 9.08 -5.09
CA MET A 34 6.29 8.91 -6.52
C MET A 34 5.16 9.45 -7.40
N LEU A 35 3.90 9.40 -6.93
CA LEU A 35 2.76 9.95 -7.67
C LEU A 35 2.82 11.48 -7.83
N PHE A 36 3.58 12.19 -6.99
CA PHE A 36 3.80 13.64 -7.16
C PHE A 36 4.72 13.96 -8.34
N TYR A 37 5.45 12.98 -8.87
CA TYR A 37 6.35 13.16 -10.01
C TYR A 37 5.74 12.71 -11.35
N VAL A 38 4.47 12.30 -11.35
CA VAL A 38 3.73 11.98 -12.57
C VAL A 38 3.59 13.25 -13.41
N GLU A 39 3.85 13.12 -14.72
CA GLU A 39 3.72 14.24 -15.65
C GLU A 39 2.27 14.72 -15.78
N GLN A 40 2.11 16.02 -16.03
CA GLN A 40 0.79 16.61 -16.16
C GLN A 40 0.04 16.01 -17.36
N GLY A 41 -1.19 15.55 -17.13
CA GLY A 41 -2.04 14.97 -18.18
C GLY A 41 -1.80 13.49 -18.46
N THR A 42 -0.89 12.81 -17.74
CA THR A 42 -0.72 11.36 -17.86
C THR A 42 -1.92 10.58 -17.31
N PHE A 43 -2.52 11.07 -16.23
CA PHE A 43 -3.70 10.50 -15.58
C PHE A 43 -4.70 11.58 -15.23
N GLU A 44 -5.97 11.20 -15.09
CA GLU A 44 -6.97 12.08 -14.50
C GLU A 44 -6.67 12.30 -13.01
N GLN A 45 -7.03 13.48 -12.51
CA GLN A 45 -6.84 13.81 -11.09
C GLN A 45 -7.54 12.79 -10.17
N GLN A 46 -8.71 12.29 -10.58
CA GLN A 46 -9.47 11.30 -9.81
C GLN A 46 -8.71 9.97 -9.71
N GLU A 47 -8.10 9.51 -10.80
CA GLU A 47 -7.32 8.27 -10.82
C GLU A 47 -6.14 8.34 -9.84
N LEU A 48 -5.42 9.46 -9.80
CA LEU A 48 -4.34 9.67 -8.84
C LEU A 48 -4.86 9.70 -7.39
N GLN A 49 -6.00 10.35 -7.15
CA GLN A 49 -6.62 10.41 -5.82
C GLN A 49 -7.09 9.03 -5.33
N ASP A 50 -7.64 8.21 -6.23
CA ASP A 50 -8.09 6.86 -5.91
C ASP A 50 -6.91 5.96 -5.52
N VAL A 51 -5.80 6.04 -6.28
CA VAL A 51 -4.58 5.31 -5.97
C VAL A 51 -4.00 5.75 -4.62
N VAL A 52 -3.87 7.07 -4.39
CA VAL A 52 -3.37 7.59 -3.10
C VAL A 52 -4.26 7.13 -1.93
N THR A 53 -5.58 7.16 -2.10
CA THR A 53 -6.53 6.73 -1.08
C THR A 53 -6.37 5.24 -0.75
N MET A 54 -6.23 4.40 -1.78
CA MET A 54 -6.01 2.97 -1.62
C MET A 54 -4.69 2.68 -0.87
N LEU A 55 -3.59 3.30 -1.30
CA LEU A 55 -2.25 3.10 -0.70
C LEU A 55 -2.23 3.53 0.77
N ARG A 56 -2.83 4.68 1.11
CA ARG A 56 -2.94 5.16 2.49
C ARG A 56 -3.83 4.26 3.35
N GLY A 57 -4.92 3.75 2.80
CA GLY A 57 -5.79 2.79 3.48
C GLY A 57 -5.04 1.51 3.83
N LEU A 58 -4.28 0.95 2.88
CA LEU A 58 -3.47 -0.24 3.10
C LEU A 58 -2.39 0.00 4.16
N LYS A 59 -1.67 1.13 4.08
CA LYS A 59 -0.69 1.50 5.13
C LYS A 59 -1.35 1.59 6.51
N GLY A 60 -2.54 2.17 6.61
CA GLY A 60 -3.28 2.26 7.86
C GLY A 60 -3.56 0.90 8.47
N ILE A 61 -3.97 -0.08 7.66
CA ILE A 61 -4.20 -1.47 8.09
C ILE A 61 -2.91 -2.09 8.63
N LEU A 62 -1.79 -1.91 7.92
CA LEU A 62 -0.49 -2.47 8.34
C LEU A 62 0.02 -1.84 9.63
N SER A 63 -0.28 -0.56 9.87
CA SER A 63 0.19 0.20 11.03
C SER A 63 -0.71 0.05 12.26
N SER A 64 -1.88 -0.59 12.14
CA SER A 64 -2.89 -0.68 13.21
C SER A 64 -2.69 -1.86 14.18
N ASN A 65 -1.60 -2.62 14.08
CA ASN A 65 -1.31 -3.78 14.94
C ASN A 65 -0.08 -3.61 15.84
N THR A 66 0.27 -2.37 16.21
CA THR A 66 1.16 -2.06 17.35
C THR A 66 0.37 -1.67 18.58
#